data_AF-A0A954K7S9-F1
#
_entry.id   AF-A0A954K7S9-F1
#
_cell.length_a   1.000
_cell.length_b   1.000
_cell.length_c   1.000
_cell.angle_alpha   90.00
_cell.angle_beta   90.00
_cell.angle_gamma   90.00
#
_symmetry.space_group_name_H-M   'P 1'
#
loop_
_entity.id
_entity.type
_entity.pdbx_description
1 polymer ?
#
loop_
_entity_poly.entity_id
_entity_poly.type
_entity_poly.pdbx_seq_one_letter_code
_entity_poly.pdbx_strand_id
1 'polypeptide(L)'
;MDASTTPPDKETAKKPVKKKIGRNHRFFLRGLAISLPPILTLVIVIWVAGIVNDYIITPTTTTVRYCIAYFTDDSRPRDQFVEMENLPPLEYCRKDYLINKADLDKIDEIEQSAGQKGVSRNKIIPYAWVPFGDRAVPYVDYREVAKRIRASDMPTTAMGLYMELATTRWFKSLFHLSAVAVALTVVALYFLGRFVTARIGAWMVIKFEQNVLAKLPVVSNVYSSVKQVTDFFFSERTVDYSRVVAIEYPRRGIWSLGFVTGDSMLEMT
;
A
#
# COMPACT_ATOMS: atom_id res chain seq x y z
N MET A 1 66.27 -17.07 -68.18
CA MET A 1 65.31 -16.46 -67.24
C MET A 1 65.07 -17.49 -66.15
N ASP A 2 65.96 -17.52 -65.17
CA ASP A 2 65.89 -18.47 -64.06
C ASP A 2 65.20 -17.79 -62.88
N ALA A 3 63.98 -18.23 -62.57
CA ALA A 3 63.23 -17.76 -61.42
C ALA A 3 63.70 -18.53 -60.17
N SER A 4 64.55 -17.89 -59.37
CA SER A 4 64.94 -18.38 -58.05
C SER A 4 63.73 -18.29 -57.11
N THR A 5 63.36 -19.43 -56.58
CA THR A 5 62.27 -19.66 -55.63
C THR A 5 62.72 -19.35 -54.21
N THR A 6 62.09 -18.36 -53.56
CA THR A 6 62.08 -18.24 -52.10
C THR A 6 60.62 -18.41 -51.63
N PRO A 7 60.30 -19.38 -50.76
CA PRO A 7 58.94 -19.51 -50.26
C PRO A 7 58.64 -18.37 -49.25
N PRO A 8 57.40 -17.87 -49.18
CA PRO A 8 57.03 -16.87 -48.19
C PRO A 8 57.05 -17.51 -46.78
N ASP A 9 57.67 -16.81 -45.84
CA ASP A 9 57.71 -17.18 -44.43
C ASP A 9 56.29 -17.44 -43.91
N LYS A 10 56.09 -18.63 -43.31
CA LYS A 10 54.84 -18.97 -42.62
C LYS A 10 54.76 -18.13 -41.34
N GLU A 11 54.04 -17.02 -41.41
CA GLU A 11 53.67 -16.22 -40.26
C GLU A 11 52.92 -17.12 -39.27
N THR A 12 53.56 -17.43 -38.15
CA THR A 12 53.04 -18.34 -37.13
C THR A 12 51.89 -17.65 -36.40
N ALA A 13 50.65 -17.94 -36.82
CA ALA A 13 49.45 -17.46 -36.15
C ALA A 13 49.48 -17.84 -34.65
N LYS A 14 49.73 -16.84 -33.80
CA LYS A 14 49.83 -16.97 -32.35
C LYS A 14 48.46 -17.37 -31.79
N LYS A 15 48.29 -18.65 -31.41
CA LYS A 15 47.06 -19.17 -30.80
C LYS A 15 46.67 -18.30 -29.59
N PRO A 16 45.37 -17.96 -29.41
CA PRO A 16 44.94 -17.13 -28.29
C PRO A 16 45.25 -17.83 -26.97
N VAL A 17 46.06 -17.19 -26.13
CA VAL A 17 46.43 -17.70 -24.80
C VAL A 17 45.20 -17.65 -23.91
N LYS A 18 44.56 -18.80 -23.67
CA LYS A 18 43.48 -18.92 -22.68
C LYS A 18 44.03 -18.56 -21.30
N LYS A 19 43.62 -17.40 -20.78
CA LYS A 19 43.97 -16.92 -19.43
C LYS A 19 43.56 -17.99 -18.40
N LYS A 20 44.54 -18.68 -17.78
CA LYS A 20 44.28 -19.69 -16.75
C LYS A 20 43.77 -18.99 -15.48
N ILE A 21 42.45 -19.01 -15.27
CA ILE A 21 41.83 -18.49 -14.04
C ILE A 21 42.37 -19.29 -12.84
N GLY A 22 42.95 -18.57 -11.88
CA GLY A 22 43.61 -19.13 -10.70
C GLY A 22 42.69 -20.05 -9.90
N ARG A 23 43.25 -21.11 -9.31
CA ARG A 23 42.53 -22.16 -8.54
C ARG A 23 41.64 -21.56 -7.44
N ASN A 24 42.08 -20.48 -6.80
CA ASN A 24 41.34 -19.82 -5.70
C ASN A 24 40.05 -19.13 -6.18
N HIS A 25 40.03 -18.57 -7.40
CA HIS A 25 38.84 -17.92 -7.96
C HIS A 25 37.73 -18.95 -8.25
N ARG A 26 38.08 -20.19 -8.60
CA ARG A 26 37.09 -21.27 -8.81
C ARG A 26 36.43 -21.73 -7.51
N PHE A 27 37.12 -21.68 -6.38
CA PHE A 27 36.51 -21.98 -5.08
C PHE A 27 35.57 -20.87 -4.63
N PHE A 28 35.97 -19.61 -4.79
CA PHE A 28 35.12 -18.45 -4.51
C PHE A 28 33.84 -18.44 -5.38
N LEU A 29 33.98 -18.67 -6.69
CA LEU A 29 32.82 -18.72 -7.61
C LEU A 29 31.88 -19.88 -7.32
N ARG A 30 32.38 -21.03 -6.86
CA ARG A 30 31.56 -22.18 -6.46
C ARG A 30 30.81 -21.93 -5.14
N GLY A 31 31.48 -21.32 -4.15
CA GLY A 31 30.83 -20.90 -2.91
C GLY A 31 29.74 -19.86 -3.14
N LEU A 32 30.01 -18.87 -4.01
CA LEU A 32 29.05 -17.86 -4.43
C LEU A 32 27.84 -18.48 -5.15
N ALA A 33 28.07 -19.44 -6.07
CA ALA A 33 26.99 -20.08 -6.81
C ALA A 33 26.04 -20.90 -5.92
N ILE A 34 26.53 -21.46 -4.81
CA ILE A 34 25.72 -22.25 -3.87
C ILE A 34 24.87 -21.35 -2.97
N SER A 35 25.38 -20.17 -2.58
CA SER A 35 24.63 -19.21 -1.77
C SER A 35 23.74 -18.27 -2.59
N LEU A 36 23.93 -18.19 -3.92
CA LEU A 36 23.15 -17.29 -4.77
C LEU A 36 21.64 -17.59 -4.73
N PRO A 37 21.17 -18.86 -4.80
CA PRO A 37 19.75 -19.16 -4.66
C PRO A 37 19.13 -18.69 -3.32
N PRO A 38 19.68 -19.04 -2.13
CA PRO A 38 19.09 -18.57 -0.87
C PRO A 38 19.20 -17.06 -0.68
N ILE A 39 20.30 -16.43 -1.10
CA ILE A 39 20.44 -14.97 -1.06
C ILE A 39 19.39 -14.32 -1.95
N LEU A 40 19.22 -14.82 -3.17
CA LEU A 40 18.20 -14.34 -4.11
C LEU A 40 16.80 -14.51 -3.51
N THR A 41 16.51 -15.64 -2.87
CA THR A 41 15.21 -15.83 -2.20
C THR A 41 14.98 -14.82 -1.07
N LEU A 42 15.99 -14.54 -0.25
CA LEU A 42 15.88 -13.54 0.81
C LEU A 42 15.65 -12.13 0.24
N VAL A 43 16.37 -11.77 -0.83
CA VAL A 43 16.19 -10.49 -1.53
C VAL A 43 14.78 -10.38 -2.09
N ILE A 44 14.28 -11.44 -2.74
CA ILE A 44 12.90 -11.47 -3.26
C ILE A 44 11.90 -11.30 -2.11
N VAL A 45 12.07 -11.99 -0.99
CA VAL A 45 11.17 -11.88 0.17
C VAL A 45 11.19 -10.46 0.74
N ILE A 46 12.36 -9.84 0.91
CA ILE A 46 12.47 -8.46 1.41
C ILE A 46 11.83 -7.48 0.43
N TRP A 47 12.04 -7.68 -0.87
CA TRP A 47 11.44 -6.85 -1.91
C TRP A 47 9.91 -6.96 -1.91
N VAL A 48 9.37 -8.17 -1.83
CA VAL A 48 7.93 -8.42 -1.71
C VAL A 48 7.39 -7.79 -0.42
N ALA A 49 8.09 -7.93 0.71
CA ALA A 49 7.69 -7.32 1.98
C ALA A 49 7.66 -5.79 1.89
N GLY A 50 8.63 -5.17 1.20
CA GLY A 50 8.63 -3.74 0.92
C GLY A 50 7.42 -3.31 0.09
N ILE A 51 7.12 -4.03 -0.99
CA ILE A 51 5.93 -3.76 -1.80
C ILE A 51 4.65 -3.86 -0.98
N VAL A 52 4.50 -4.91 -0.20
CA VAL A 52 3.31 -5.08 0.66
C VAL A 52 3.21 -3.92 1.66
N ASN A 53 4.33 -3.52 2.27
CA ASN A 53 4.33 -2.40 3.19
C ASN A 53 3.93 -1.08 2.53
N ASP A 54 4.50 -0.77 1.37
CA ASP A 54 4.37 0.53 0.72
C ASP A 54 3.03 0.67 -0.02
N TYR A 55 2.54 -0.40 -0.65
CA TYR A 55 1.33 -0.37 -1.46
C TYR A 55 0.08 -0.89 -0.75
N ILE A 56 0.21 -1.69 0.30
CA ILE A 56 -0.95 -2.27 1.00
C ILE A 56 -1.06 -1.71 2.42
N ILE A 57 -0.02 -1.87 3.25
CA ILE A 57 -0.11 -1.57 4.69
C ILE A 57 -0.18 -0.05 4.92
N THR A 58 0.77 0.72 4.41
CA THR A 58 0.85 2.18 4.62
C THR A 58 -0.42 2.92 4.17
N PRO A 59 -0.95 2.71 2.95
CA PRO A 59 -2.17 3.40 2.55
C PRO A 59 -3.36 2.96 3.39
N THR A 60 -3.55 1.66 3.63
CA THR A 60 -4.68 1.18 4.42
C THR A 60 -4.68 1.71 5.84
N THR A 61 -3.53 1.66 6.52
CA THR A 61 -3.38 2.18 7.89
C THR A 61 -3.62 3.68 7.95
N THR A 62 -3.11 4.43 6.97
CA THR A 62 -3.35 5.88 6.86
C THR A 62 -4.82 6.17 6.62
N THR A 63 -5.49 5.42 5.74
CA THR A 63 -6.93 5.55 5.50
C THR A 63 -7.75 5.28 6.76
N VAL A 64 -7.45 4.21 7.50
CA VAL A 64 -8.15 3.91 8.75
C VAL A 64 -7.94 5.02 9.78
N ARG A 65 -6.70 5.49 9.96
CA ARG A 65 -6.39 6.63 10.86
C ARG A 65 -7.13 7.89 10.44
N TYR A 66 -7.17 8.19 9.16
CA TYR A 66 -7.88 9.33 8.60
C TYR A 66 -9.39 9.22 8.82
N CYS A 67 -9.99 8.05 8.57
CA CYS A 67 -11.42 7.84 8.82
C CYS A 67 -11.76 8.03 10.30
N ILE A 68 -11.00 7.41 11.21
CA ILE A 68 -11.22 7.57 12.65
C ILE A 68 -11.03 9.03 13.07
N ALA A 69 -9.99 9.70 12.57
CA ALA A 69 -9.73 11.11 12.83
C ALA A 69 -10.89 11.97 12.35
N TYR A 70 -11.38 11.75 11.12
CA TYR A 70 -12.51 12.48 10.54
C TYR A 70 -13.78 12.36 11.38
N PHE A 71 -14.07 11.17 11.94
CA PHE A 71 -15.23 10.97 12.82
C PHE A 71 -15.04 11.52 14.23
N THR A 72 -13.80 11.74 14.68
CA THR A 72 -13.46 12.19 16.03
C THR A 72 -13.01 13.66 16.06
N ASP A 73 -12.98 14.34 14.92
CA ASP A 73 -12.45 15.69 14.79
C ASP A 73 -13.40 16.73 15.42
N ASP A 74 -13.12 17.09 16.67
CA ASP A 74 -13.82 18.14 17.41
C ASP A 74 -13.19 19.54 17.19
N SER A 75 -12.28 19.69 16.23
CA SER A 75 -11.67 21.00 15.96
C SER A 75 -12.67 22.02 15.43
N ARG A 76 -12.43 23.28 15.78
CA ARG A 76 -13.27 24.42 15.38
C ARG A 76 -12.43 25.45 14.62
N PRO A 77 -13.05 26.30 13.78
CA PRO A 77 -12.31 27.36 13.10
C PRO A 77 -11.79 28.40 14.10
N ARG A 78 -10.59 28.95 13.83
CA ARG A 78 -9.84 29.79 14.79
C ARG A 78 -10.52 31.14 15.07
N ASP A 79 -11.35 31.64 14.16
CA ASP A 79 -12.09 32.89 14.27
C ASP A 79 -13.05 32.97 15.48
N GLN A 80 -13.48 31.81 15.99
CA GLN A 80 -14.36 31.70 17.16
C GLN A 80 -13.62 31.86 18.49
N PHE A 81 -12.30 32.04 18.48
CA PHE A 81 -11.47 32.03 19.67
C PHE A 81 -10.72 33.35 19.86
N VAL A 82 -10.30 33.62 21.10
CA VAL A 82 -9.50 34.78 21.48
C VAL A 82 -8.34 34.38 22.38
N GLU A 83 -7.24 35.14 22.27
CA GLU A 83 -6.06 35.02 23.13
C GLU A 83 -6.30 35.83 24.41
N MET A 84 -5.95 35.25 25.56
CA MET A 84 -6.02 35.92 26.85
C MET A 84 -4.64 35.97 27.51
N GLU A 85 -4.23 37.15 27.95
CA GLU A 85 -2.89 37.36 28.52
C GLU A 85 -2.77 36.94 29.99
N ASN A 86 -3.89 37.05 30.73
CA ASN A 86 -3.98 36.87 32.18
C ASN A 86 -4.14 35.41 32.64
N LEU A 87 -4.12 34.44 31.73
CA LEU A 87 -4.29 33.05 32.09
C LEU A 87 -2.96 32.35 32.45
N PRO A 88 -2.99 31.38 33.38
CA PRO A 88 -1.81 30.58 33.74
C PRO A 88 -1.32 29.73 32.57
N PRO A 89 0.00 29.46 32.47
CA PRO A 89 0.52 28.56 31.46
C PRO A 89 0.07 27.10 31.72
N LEU A 90 -0.31 26.41 30.64
CA LEU A 90 -0.67 24.99 30.63
C LEU A 90 0.54 24.11 30.26
N GLU A 91 0.43 22.82 30.57
CA GLU A 91 1.46 21.84 30.24
C GLU A 91 1.55 21.64 28.71
N TYR A 92 2.77 21.49 28.18
CA TYR A 92 3.08 21.36 26.75
C TYR A 92 2.87 22.63 25.90
N CYS A 93 1.68 23.26 25.92
CA CYS A 93 1.40 24.45 25.10
C CYS A 93 1.77 25.79 25.78
N ARG A 94 2.12 25.80 27.08
CA ARG A 94 2.45 27.01 27.84
C ARG A 94 1.32 28.04 27.76
N LYS A 95 1.57 29.25 27.24
CA LYS A 95 0.56 30.31 27.06
C LYS A 95 -0.06 30.31 25.65
N ASP A 96 0.33 29.38 24.79
CA ASP A 96 -0.16 29.30 23.42
C ASP A 96 -1.46 28.50 23.34
N TYR A 97 -2.52 29.08 23.91
CA TYR A 97 -3.87 28.55 23.84
C TYR A 97 -4.91 29.67 23.84
N LEU A 98 -6.08 29.34 23.33
CA LEU A 98 -7.19 30.21 23.05
C LEU A 98 -8.41 29.79 23.85
N ILE A 99 -9.31 30.74 24.10
CA ILE A 99 -10.61 30.51 24.73
C ILE A 99 -11.71 30.78 23.72
N ASN A 100 -12.77 29.98 23.75
CA ASN A 100 -13.92 30.19 22.87
C ASN A 100 -14.66 31.48 23.27
N LYS A 101 -15.04 32.32 22.29
CA LYS A 101 -15.81 33.54 22.53
C LYS A 101 -17.11 33.30 23.30
N ALA A 102 -17.72 32.14 23.15
CA ALA A 102 -18.96 31.77 23.86
C ALA A 102 -18.73 31.42 25.34
N ASP A 103 -17.49 31.18 25.76
CA ASP A 103 -17.15 30.79 27.13
C ASP A 103 -16.45 31.92 27.91
N LEU A 104 -16.35 33.13 27.35
CA LEU A 104 -15.68 34.28 27.99
C LEU A 104 -16.31 34.64 29.34
N ASP A 105 -17.63 34.75 29.38
CA ASP A 105 -18.35 35.08 30.62
C ASP A 105 -18.02 34.11 31.76
N LYS A 106 -17.86 32.81 31.43
CA LYS A 106 -17.49 31.77 32.41
C LYS A 106 -16.04 31.92 32.89
N ILE A 107 -15.13 32.32 32.01
CA ILE A 107 -13.73 32.55 32.40
C ILE A 107 -13.63 33.79 33.29
N ASP A 108 -14.36 34.86 32.97
CA ASP A 108 -14.40 36.08 33.79
C ASP A 108 -14.95 35.78 35.19
N GLU A 109 -16.00 34.95 35.31
CA GLU A 109 -16.50 34.46 36.60
C GLU A 109 -15.43 33.67 37.37
N ILE A 110 -14.67 32.82 36.68
CA ILE A 110 -13.58 32.03 37.28
C ILE A 110 -12.45 32.96 37.77
N GLU A 111 -12.08 33.96 36.99
CA GLU A 111 -11.08 34.97 37.37
C GLU A 111 -11.52 35.76 38.60
N GLN A 112 -12.75 36.24 38.62
CA GLN A 112 -13.32 36.95 39.78
C GLN A 112 -13.35 36.05 41.03
N SER A 113 -13.68 34.76 40.88
CA SER A 113 -13.68 33.80 41.98
C SER A 113 -12.28 33.47 42.52
N ALA A 114 -11.25 33.63 41.70
CA ALA A 114 -9.87 33.31 42.07
C ALA A 114 -9.21 34.46 42.86
N GLY A 115 -9.61 35.70 42.62
CA GLY A 115 -9.06 36.89 43.29
C GLY A 115 -7.53 36.95 43.19
N GLN A 116 -6.86 37.26 44.31
CA GLN A 116 -5.39 37.37 44.35
C GLN A 116 -4.63 36.03 44.23
N LYS A 117 -5.31 34.88 44.36
CA LYS A 117 -4.65 33.56 44.27
C LYS A 117 -4.34 33.14 42.83
N GLY A 118 -4.89 33.86 41.84
CA GLY A 118 -4.77 33.51 40.42
C GLY A 118 -5.60 32.28 40.05
N VAL A 119 -5.95 32.14 38.77
CA VAL A 119 -6.83 31.06 38.32
C VAL A 119 -6.12 29.70 38.40
N SER A 120 -6.81 28.70 38.94
CA SER A 120 -6.32 27.31 38.95
C SER A 120 -6.37 26.71 37.55
N ARG A 121 -5.25 26.10 37.11
CA ARG A 121 -5.13 25.44 35.80
C ARG A 121 -6.26 24.44 35.54
N ASN A 122 -6.64 23.65 36.54
CA ASN A 122 -7.68 22.62 36.40
C ASN A 122 -9.06 23.19 36.04
N LYS A 123 -9.35 24.44 36.40
CA LYS A 123 -10.61 25.10 36.03
C LYS A 123 -10.60 25.58 34.57
N ILE A 124 -9.43 25.86 34.00
CA ILE A 124 -9.28 26.39 32.62
C ILE A 124 -9.13 25.25 31.60
N ILE A 125 -8.53 24.12 31.98
CA ILE A 125 -8.29 22.97 31.09
C ILE A 125 -9.47 22.60 30.18
N PRO A 126 -10.74 22.57 30.66
CA PRO A 126 -11.89 22.23 29.80
C PRO A 126 -12.21 23.27 28.72
N TYR A 127 -11.77 24.52 28.89
CA TYR A 127 -12.06 25.65 28.01
C TYR A 127 -10.88 26.06 27.13
N ALA A 128 -9.72 25.44 27.32
CA ALA A 128 -8.51 25.76 26.58
C ALA A 128 -8.46 25.04 25.23
N TRP A 129 -8.10 25.78 24.19
CA TRP A 129 -7.95 25.29 22.81
C TRP A 129 -6.59 25.67 22.25
N VAL A 130 -5.89 24.75 21.60
CA VAL A 130 -4.56 25.00 21.04
C VAL A 130 -4.69 25.33 19.55
N PRO A 131 -4.08 26.42 19.05
CA PRO A 131 -4.15 26.80 17.65
C PRO A 131 -3.34 25.84 16.75
N PHE A 132 -3.96 25.40 15.64
CA PHE A 132 -3.37 24.60 14.57
C PHE A 132 -3.74 25.20 13.21
N GLY A 133 -2.94 26.17 12.76
CA GLY A 133 -3.21 26.92 11.53
C GLY A 133 -4.51 27.72 11.64
N ASP A 134 -5.49 27.40 10.78
CA ASP A 134 -6.81 28.03 10.73
C ASP A 134 -7.86 27.36 11.64
N ARG A 135 -7.47 26.30 12.36
CA ARG A 135 -8.34 25.57 13.27
C ARG A 135 -7.76 25.60 14.67
N ALA A 136 -8.59 25.36 15.67
CA ALA A 136 -8.18 25.17 17.05
C ALA A 136 -8.66 23.80 17.55
N VAL A 137 -7.83 23.12 18.33
CA VAL A 137 -8.07 21.77 18.85
C VAL A 137 -8.22 21.81 20.36
N PRO A 138 -9.11 21.02 21.00
CA PRO A 138 -9.21 21.00 22.45
C PRO A 138 -7.86 20.69 23.11
N TYR A 139 -7.52 21.41 24.18
CA TYR A 139 -6.28 21.20 24.92
C TYR A 139 -6.16 19.76 25.46
N VAL A 140 -7.29 19.16 25.84
CA VAL A 140 -7.34 17.79 26.35
C VAL A 140 -6.80 16.79 25.32
N ASP A 141 -7.19 16.94 24.06
CA ASP A 141 -6.75 16.07 22.96
C ASP A 141 -5.31 16.37 22.56
N TYR A 142 -4.95 17.65 22.46
CA TYR A 142 -3.57 18.08 22.23
C TYR A 142 -2.61 17.47 23.25
N ARG A 143 -2.96 17.55 24.53
CA ARG A 143 -2.14 17.03 25.65
C ARG A 143 -1.91 15.53 25.54
N GLU A 144 -2.91 14.75 25.12
CA GLU A 144 -2.77 13.30 24.97
C GLU A 144 -1.74 12.92 23.89
N VAL A 145 -1.67 13.70 22.81
CA VAL A 145 -0.65 13.51 21.76
C VAL A 145 0.71 14.05 22.22
N ALA A 146 0.74 15.24 22.83
CA ALA A 146 1.95 15.90 23.30
C ALA A 146 2.70 15.10 24.39
N LYS A 147 1.99 14.30 25.19
CA LYS A 147 2.60 13.38 26.16
C LYS A 147 3.45 12.27 25.52
N ARG A 148 3.19 11.94 24.25
CA ARG A 148 3.73 10.74 23.58
C ARG A 148 4.76 11.08 22.51
N ILE A 149 4.65 12.27 21.93
CA ILE A 149 5.46 12.71 20.78
C ILE A 149 6.32 13.91 21.22
N ARG A 150 7.53 14.01 20.67
CA ARG A 150 8.40 15.16 20.92
C ARG A 150 7.80 16.41 20.28
N ALA A 151 8.06 17.58 20.87
CA ALA A 151 7.59 18.85 20.31
C ALA A 151 8.05 19.10 18.86
N SER A 152 9.18 18.54 18.44
CA SER A 152 9.69 18.63 17.05
C SER A 152 8.87 17.83 16.03
N ASP A 153 8.21 16.76 16.48
CA ASP A 153 7.54 15.80 15.60
C ASP A 153 6.02 16.01 15.61
N MET A 154 5.57 17.12 16.21
CA MET A 154 4.17 17.46 16.33
C MET A 154 3.59 17.81 14.95
N PRO A 155 2.43 17.25 14.56
CA PRO A 155 1.82 17.56 13.27
C PRO A 155 1.46 19.04 13.19
N THR A 156 1.60 19.65 12.02
CA THR A 156 1.28 21.07 11.82
C THR A 156 -0.21 21.33 11.56
N THR A 157 -0.99 20.28 11.34
CA THR A 157 -2.42 20.35 11.01
C THR A 157 -3.26 19.70 12.10
N ALA A 158 -4.47 20.25 12.34
CA ALA A 158 -5.43 19.67 13.27
C ALA A 158 -5.77 18.21 12.91
N MET A 159 -6.00 17.94 11.62
CA MET A 159 -6.23 16.58 11.11
C MET A 159 -5.06 15.64 11.42
N GLY A 160 -3.82 16.09 11.22
CA GLY A 160 -2.63 15.31 11.58
C GLY A 160 -2.59 14.97 13.08
N LEU A 161 -2.97 15.91 13.95
CA LEU A 161 -3.07 15.66 15.38
C LEU A 161 -4.13 14.60 15.70
N TYR A 162 -5.31 14.66 15.08
CA TYR A 162 -6.33 13.63 15.27
C TYR A 162 -5.95 12.27 14.66
N MET A 163 -5.14 12.24 13.59
CA MET A 163 -4.61 10.98 13.05
C MET A 163 -3.61 10.30 14.01
N GLU A 164 -2.85 11.08 14.78
CA GLU A 164 -2.02 10.57 15.88
C GLU A 164 -2.86 10.16 17.10
N LEU A 165 -3.86 10.98 17.45
CA LEU A 165 -4.80 10.67 18.52
C LEU A 165 -5.59 9.38 18.26
N ALA A 166 -6.06 9.17 17.03
CA ALA A 166 -6.77 7.97 16.60
C ALA A 166 -5.95 6.69 16.86
N THR A 167 -4.64 6.76 16.62
CA THR A 167 -3.72 5.65 16.87
C THR A 167 -3.63 5.37 18.37
N THR A 168 -3.40 6.41 19.16
CA THR A 168 -3.11 6.28 20.60
C THR A 168 -4.35 5.92 21.43
N ARG A 169 -5.52 6.40 21.04
CA ARG A 169 -6.78 6.18 21.77
C ARG A 169 -7.32 4.77 21.59
N TRP A 170 -7.18 4.20 20.39
CA TRP A 170 -7.80 2.92 20.03
C TRP A 170 -6.80 1.75 19.93
N PHE A 171 -5.53 2.01 19.62
CA PHE A 171 -4.56 0.96 19.35
C PHE A 171 -3.33 1.07 20.27
N LYS A 172 -3.15 0.08 21.15
CA LYS A 172 -1.98 0.02 22.05
C LYS A 172 -0.67 -0.32 21.34
N SER A 173 -0.73 -0.90 20.14
CA SER A 173 0.44 -1.36 19.39
C SER A 173 0.23 -1.23 17.88
N LEU A 174 1.30 -0.80 17.17
CA LEU A 174 1.33 -0.61 15.72
C LEU A 174 0.94 -1.89 14.95
N PHE A 175 1.28 -3.06 15.49
CA PHE A 175 0.91 -4.34 14.86
C PHE A 175 -0.61 -4.57 14.84
N HIS A 176 -1.30 -4.20 15.91
CA HIS A 176 -2.76 -4.36 16.00
C HIS A 176 -3.48 -3.43 15.03
N LEU A 177 -2.96 -2.21 14.87
CA LEU A 177 -3.48 -1.24 13.91
C LEU A 177 -3.36 -1.80 12.49
N SER A 178 -2.19 -2.28 12.09
CA SER A 178 -1.98 -2.89 10.77
C SER A 178 -2.83 -4.13 10.54
N ALA A 179 -2.98 -5.00 11.56
CA ALA A 179 -3.81 -6.20 11.45
C ALA A 179 -5.29 -5.86 11.25
N VAL A 180 -5.83 -4.91 12.01
CA VAL A 180 -7.22 -4.45 11.87
C VAL A 180 -7.43 -3.77 10.52
N ALA A 181 -6.47 -2.96 10.07
CA ALA A 181 -6.50 -2.31 8.77
C ALA A 181 -6.59 -3.33 7.63
N VAL A 182 -5.71 -4.34 7.63
CA VAL A 182 -5.74 -5.42 6.62
C VAL A 182 -7.05 -6.20 6.68
N ALA A 183 -7.52 -6.57 7.87
CA ALA A 183 -8.78 -7.29 8.03
C ALA A 183 -9.97 -6.49 7.47
N LEU A 184 -10.03 -5.18 7.76
CA LEU A 184 -11.06 -4.29 7.25
C LEU A 184 -11.00 -4.19 5.71
N THR A 185 -9.81 -4.12 5.13
CA THR A 185 -9.64 -4.16 3.66
C THR A 185 -10.15 -5.45 3.05
N VAL A 186 -9.82 -6.61 3.64
CA VAL A 186 -10.31 -7.91 3.14
C VAL A 186 -11.84 -7.97 3.20
N VAL A 187 -12.44 -7.51 4.30
CA VAL A 187 -13.90 -7.43 4.44
C VAL A 187 -14.50 -6.48 3.40
N ALA A 188 -13.92 -5.30 3.21
CA ALA A 188 -14.36 -4.34 2.20
C ALA A 188 -14.28 -4.93 0.78
N LEU A 189 -13.19 -5.62 0.44
CA LEU A 189 -13.03 -6.30 -0.85
C LEU A 189 -14.05 -7.44 -1.04
N TYR A 190 -14.37 -8.19 0.03
CA TYR A 190 -15.41 -9.22 -0.01
C TYR A 190 -16.79 -8.62 -0.33
N PHE A 191 -17.17 -7.55 0.36
CA PHE A 191 -18.44 -6.87 0.10
C PHE A 191 -18.46 -6.22 -1.29
N LEU A 192 -17.34 -5.63 -1.72
CA LEU A 192 -17.20 -5.07 -3.06
C LEU A 192 -17.36 -6.15 -4.14
N GLY A 193 -16.72 -7.31 -3.98
CA GLY A 193 -16.87 -8.44 -4.89
C GLY A 193 -18.31 -8.96 -4.96
N ARG A 194 -18.98 -9.08 -3.80
CA ARG A 194 -20.41 -9.42 -3.75
C ARG A 194 -21.28 -8.37 -4.44
N PHE A 195 -20.98 -7.09 -4.25
CA PHE A 195 -21.72 -6.00 -4.87
C PHE A 195 -21.56 -5.99 -6.39
N VAL A 196 -20.34 -6.20 -6.89
CA VAL A 196 -20.06 -6.33 -8.34
C VAL A 196 -20.79 -7.53 -8.94
N THR A 197 -20.83 -8.66 -8.21
CA THR A 197 -21.54 -9.87 -8.66
C THR A 197 -23.06 -9.71 -8.61
N ALA A 198 -23.58 -8.83 -7.74
CA ALA A 198 -24.98 -8.50 -7.72
C ALA A 198 -25.39 -7.83 -9.05
N ARG A 199 -26.62 -8.11 -9.52
CA ARG A 199 -27.08 -7.78 -10.88
C ARG A 199 -26.96 -6.30 -11.28
N ILE A 200 -26.96 -5.40 -10.29
CA ILE A 200 -26.74 -3.95 -10.47
C ILE A 200 -25.26 -3.63 -10.67
N GLY A 201 -24.36 -4.27 -9.93
CA GLY A 201 -22.92 -4.08 -10.02
C GLY A 201 -22.36 -4.53 -11.36
N ALA A 202 -22.80 -5.69 -11.87
CA ALA A 202 -22.38 -6.19 -13.16
C ALA A 202 -22.73 -5.22 -14.31
N TRP A 203 -23.93 -4.65 -14.29
CA TRP A 203 -24.35 -3.65 -15.28
C TRP A 203 -23.55 -2.35 -15.17
N MET A 204 -23.30 -1.87 -13.95
CA MET A 204 -22.53 -0.64 -13.70
C MET A 204 -21.06 -0.80 -14.15
N VAL A 205 -20.44 -1.95 -13.89
CA VAL A 205 -19.06 -2.24 -14.30
C VAL A 205 -18.94 -2.27 -15.83
N ILE A 206 -19.86 -2.96 -16.52
CA ILE A 206 -19.87 -3.02 -17.99
C ILE A 206 -20.05 -1.61 -18.59
N LYS A 207 -20.95 -0.81 -18.02
CA LYS A 207 -21.16 0.58 -18.46
C LYS A 207 -19.93 1.46 -18.23
N PHE A 208 -19.23 1.28 -17.11
CA PHE A 208 -18.01 2.02 -16.81
C PHE A 208 -16.86 1.63 -17.75
N GLU A 209 -16.69 0.33 -18.03
CA GLU A 209 -15.72 -0.21 -19.01
C GLU A 209 -15.94 0.40 -20.40
N GLN A 210 -17.19 0.43 -20.88
CA GLN A 210 -17.53 0.98 -22.20
C GLN A 210 -17.43 2.51 -22.28
N ASN A 211 -17.82 3.24 -21.23
CA ASN A 211 -17.93 4.70 -21.32
C ASN A 211 -16.64 5.45 -20.94
N VAL A 212 -15.83 4.89 -20.03
CA VAL A 212 -14.65 5.57 -19.47
C VAL A 212 -13.36 4.95 -20.01
N LEU A 213 -13.22 3.62 -19.92
CA LEU A 213 -11.97 2.95 -20.28
C LEU A 213 -11.76 2.91 -21.80
N ALA A 214 -12.82 2.69 -22.59
CA ALA A 214 -12.72 2.66 -24.06
C ALA A 214 -12.34 4.02 -24.69
N LYS A 215 -12.51 5.13 -23.95
CA LYS A 215 -12.18 6.48 -24.43
C LYS A 215 -10.74 6.90 -24.13
N LEU A 216 -10.01 6.13 -23.32
CA LEU A 216 -8.62 6.41 -22.96
C LEU A 216 -7.69 5.43 -23.70
N PRO A 217 -7.04 5.86 -24.79
CA PRO A 217 -6.32 4.96 -25.71
C PRO A 217 -5.12 4.23 -25.07
N VAL A 218 -4.53 4.79 -24.01
CA VAL A 218 -3.43 4.13 -23.29
C VAL A 218 -3.94 3.16 -22.22
N VAL A 219 -5.03 3.52 -21.53
CA VAL A 219 -5.56 2.75 -20.40
C VAL A 219 -6.28 1.48 -20.87
N SER A 220 -6.97 1.54 -22.01
CA SER A 220 -7.68 0.39 -22.60
C SER A 220 -6.75 -0.79 -22.97
N ASN A 221 -5.55 -0.52 -23.49
CA ASN A 221 -4.58 -1.56 -23.84
C ASN A 221 -3.99 -2.27 -22.62
N VAL A 222 -3.68 -1.53 -21.55
CA VAL A 222 -3.18 -2.11 -20.30
C VAL A 222 -4.27 -2.91 -19.60
N TYR A 223 -5.49 -2.35 -19.50
CA TYR A 223 -6.61 -3.02 -18.86
C TYR A 223 -7.00 -4.32 -19.57
N SER A 224 -7.10 -4.31 -20.90
CA SER A 224 -7.42 -5.52 -21.68
C SER A 224 -6.37 -6.62 -21.51
N SER A 225 -5.09 -6.25 -21.48
CA SER A 225 -4.00 -7.21 -21.23
C SER A 225 -4.10 -7.82 -19.82
N VAL A 226 -4.34 -6.99 -18.80
CA VAL A 226 -4.52 -7.46 -17.41
C VAL A 226 -5.76 -8.34 -17.30
N LYS A 227 -6.89 -7.92 -17.87
CA LYS A 227 -8.15 -8.67 -17.88
C LYS A 227 -7.99 -10.02 -18.56
N GLN A 228 -7.31 -10.10 -19.69
CA GLN A 228 -7.05 -11.37 -20.37
C GLN A 228 -6.25 -12.34 -19.49
N VAL A 229 -5.23 -11.85 -18.80
CA VAL A 229 -4.45 -12.67 -17.85
C VAL A 229 -5.32 -13.09 -16.67
N THR A 230 -6.11 -12.17 -16.12
CA THR A 230 -7.04 -12.44 -15.02
C THR A 230 -8.10 -13.49 -15.40
N ASP A 231 -8.81 -13.30 -16.52
CA ASP A 231 -9.80 -14.24 -17.05
C ASP A 231 -9.16 -15.60 -17.32
N PHE A 232 -7.91 -15.63 -17.76
CA PHE A 232 -7.16 -16.87 -17.94
C PHE A 232 -6.92 -17.61 -16.61
N PHE A 233 -6.54 -16.91 -15.54
CA PHE A 233 -6.35 -17.51 -14.21
C PHE A 233 -7.66 -17.95 -13.54
N PHE A 234 -8.77 -17.25 -13.79
CA PHE A 234 -10.09 -17.56 -13.23
C PHE A 234 -10.94 -18.49 -14.09
N SER A 235 -10.58 -18.70 -15.37
CA SER A 235 -11.21 -19.74 -16.19
C SER A 235 -10.76 -21.10 -15.68
N GLU A 236 -11.65 -21.80 -14.99
CA GLU A 236 -11.44 -23.19 -14.62
C GLU A 236 -11.19 -24.00 -15.90
N ARG A 237 -9.92 -24.35 -16.16
CA ARG A 237 -9.56 -25.32 -17.19
C ARG A 237 -9.99 -26.71 -16.71
N THR A 238 -11.27 -26.99 -16.66
CA THR A 238 -11.78 -28.37 -16.71
C THR A 238 -11.54 -28.87 -18.13
N VAL A 239 -10.29 -29.19 -18.47
CA VAL A 239 -10.03 -29.93 -19.70
C VAL A 239 -10.49 -31.36 -19.42
N ASP A 240 -11.77 -31.58 -19.67
CA ASP A 240 -12.39 -32.88 -19.55
C ASP A 240 -11.93 -33.73 -20.74
N TYR A 241 -10.70 -34.23 -20.69
CA TYR A 241 -10.22 -35.28 -21.60
C TYR A 241 -10.87 -36.61 -21.20
N SER A 242 -12.19 -36.70 -21.28
CA SER A 242 -12.96 -37.82 -20.75
C SER A 242 -13.20 -38.94 -21.76
N ARG A 243 -12.72 -38.81 -23.02
CA ARG A 243 -12.95 -39.83 -24.05
C ARG A 243 -11.68 -40.19 -24.85
N VAL A 244 -11.23 -41.43 -24.65
CA VAL A 244 -10.25 -42.12 -25.49
C VAL A 244 -11.03 -42.99 -26.49
N VAL A 245 -10.70 -42.89 -27.77
CA VAL A 245 -11.27 -43.70 -28.85
C VAL A 245 -10.20 -44.57 -29.49
N ALA A 246 -10.57 -45.77 -29.93
CA ALA A 246 -9.71 -46.61 -30.74
C ALA A 246 -10.22 -46.58 -32.19
N ILE A 247 -9.34 -46.26 -33.14
CA ILE A 247 -9.66 -46.19 -34.57
C ILE A 247 -8.75 -47.14 -35.35
N GLU A 248 -9.32 -47.84 -36.34
CA GLU A 248 -8.53 -48.64 -37.26
C GLU A 248 -7.79 -47.73 -38.24
N TYR A 249 -6.48 -47.62 -38.09
CA TYR A 249 -5.60 -46.86 -38.98
C TYR A 249 -4.19 -47.44 -38.89
N PRO A 250 -3.43 -47.59 -40.01
CA PRO A 250 -3.77 -47.19 -41.39
C PRO A 250 -4.48 -48.27 -42.23
N ARG A 251 -4.64 -49.49 -41.73
CA ARG A 251 -5.35 -50.60 -42.43
C ARG A 251 -6.11 -51.48 -41.46
N ARG A 252 -7.11 -52.21 -41.97
CA ARG A 252 -7.96 -53.12 -41.19
C ARG A 252 -7.13 -54.10 -40.36
N GLY A 253 -7.52 -54.28 -39.10
CA GLY A 253 -6.81 -55.13 -38.14
C GLY A 253 -5.66 -54.46 -37.38
N ILE A 254 -5.39 -53.16 -37.59
CA ILE A 254 -4.43 -52.37 -36.81
C ILE A 254 -5.16 -51.22 -36.12
N TRP A 255 -5.10 -51.20 -34.78
CA TRP A 255 -5.82 -50.24 -33.94
C TRP A 255 -4.88 -49.17 -33.38
N SER A 256 -5.30 -47.90 -33.49
CA SER A 256 -4.61 -46.74 -32.94
C SER A 256 -5.47 -46.06 -31.88
N LEU A 257 -4.88 -45.65 -30.75
CA LEU A 257 -5.55 -44.87 -29.72
C LEU A 257 -5.53 -43.38 -30.07
N GLY A 258 -6.67 -42.70 -29.91
CA GLY A 258 -6.82 -41.26 -30.06
C GLY A 258 -7.54 -40.63 -28.87
N PHE A 259 -7.17 -39.39 -28.54
CA PHE A 259 -7.87 -38.57 -27.55
C PHE A 259 -8.84 -37.64 -28.27
N VAL A 260 -10.11 -37.63 -27.83
CA VAL A 260 -11.11 -36.71 -28.38
C VAL A 260 -10.86 -35.33 -27.79
N THR A 261 -10.55 -34.34 -28.63
CA THR A 261 -10.21 -32.97 -28.23
C THR A 261 -11.37 -31.98 -28.38
N GLY A 262 -12.55 -32.42 -28.84
CA GLY A 262 -13.78 -31.64 -28.90
C GLY A 262 -14.90 -32.34 -29.68
N ASP A 263 -16.16 -31.94 -29.43
CA ASP A 263 -17.32 -32.34 -30.23
C ASP A 263 -17.50 -31.34 -31.38
N SER A 264 -16.89 -31.60 -32.54
CA SER A 264 -17.21 -30.84 -33.77
C SER A 264 -17.65 -31.78 -34.90
N MET A 265 -18.95 -31.73 -35.20
CA MET A 265 -19.57 -32.35 -36.36
C MET A 265 -19.17 -31.59 -37.62
N LEU A 266 -18.44 -32.26 -38.51
CA LEU A 266 -18.39 -31.90 -39.92
C LEU A 266 -19.56 -32.61 -40.60
N GLU A 267 -20.70 -31.93 -40.64
CA GLU A 267 -21.81 -32.29 -41.53
C GLU A 267 -21.37 -31.92 -42.94
N MET A 268 -20.68 -32.84 -43.62
CA MET A 268 -20.45 -32.77 -45.07
C MET A 268 -21.61 -33.52 -45.73
N THR A 269 -22.58 -32.75 -46.21
CA THR A 269 -23.61 -33.23 -47.15
C THR A 269 -23.01 -33.35 -48.54
#